data_AF-A0A1B0BG60-F1
#
_entry.id   AF-A0A1B0BG60-F1
#
_cell.length_a   1.000
_cell.length_b   1.000
_cell.length_c   1.000
_cell.angle_alpha   90.00
_cell.angle_beta   90.00
_cell.angle_gamma   90.00
#
_symmetry.space_group_name_H-M   'P 1'
#
loop_
_entity.id
_entity.type
_entity.pdbx_description
1 polymer ?
#
loop_
_entity_poly.entity_id
_entity_poly.type
_entity_poly.pdbx_seq_one_letter_code
_entity_poly.pdbx_strand_id
1 'polypeptide(L)'
;MRIHFVGTKNNIRSIAAQVKAKVFGLTVPYPLPQHVADVCSNLMYEAMCPIYKTEDVVYQFNFFVETIFPEIPVTVEISLTGNSRELIACFSCDIKVKSKRTRMAENQLEPSELLID
;
A
#
# COMPACT_ATOMS: atom_id res chain seq x y z
N MET A 1 -4.40 2.79 2.08
CA MET A 1 -3.39 2.55 3.13
C MET A 1 -2.49 3.77 3.20
N ARG A 2 -2.05 4.19 4.39
CA ARG A 2 -1.09 5.30 4.53
C ARG A 2 0.29 4.72 4.80
N ILE A 3 1.26 5.06 3.96
CA ILE A 3 2.65 4.64 4.11
C ILE A 3 3.45 5.85 4.58
N HIS A 4 3.93 5.77 5.82
CA HIS A 4 4.82 6.78 6.40
C HIS A 4 6.25 6.38 6.09
N PHE A 5 7.04 7.31 5.53
CA PHE A 5 8.45 7.07 5.28
C PHE A 5 9.25 8.35 5.44
N VAL A 6 10.54 8.19 5.76
CA VAL A 6 11.46 9.30 5.98
C VAL A 6 12.44 9.37 4.81
N GLY A 7 12.69 10.58 4.30
CA GLY A 7 13.70 10.82 3.28
C GLY A 7 15.10 10.39 3.73
N THR A 8 15.77 9.55 2.94
CA THR A 8 17.09 8.98 3.28
C THR A 8 18.27 9.87 2.83
N LYS A 9 18.01 10.77 1.88
CA LYS A 9 18.98 11.74 1.34
C LYS A 9 18.28 12.99 0.83
N ASN A 10 19.05 14.02 0.49
CA ASN A 10 18.51 15.25 -0.06
C ASN A 10 18.13 15.11 -1.54
N ASN A 11 17.16 15.92 -1.97
CA ASN A 11 16.82 16.14 -3.37
C ASN A 11 16.29 14.89 -4.10
N ILE A 12 15.44 14.09 -3.45
CA ILE A 12 14.76 12.94 -4.05
C ILE A 12 13.57 13.46 -4.88
N ARG A 13 13.78 13.62 -6.19
CA ARG A 13 12.82 14.27 -7.11
C ARG A 13 11.69 13.39 -7.63
N SER A 14 11.87 12.08 -7.57
CA SER A 14 10.85 11.12 -7.95
C SER A 14 10.96 9.90 -7.06
N ILE A 15 9.82 9.27 -6.82
CA ILE A 15 9.71 8.04 -6.06
C ILE A 15 8.65 7.18 -6.73
N ALA A 16 9.00 5.94 -7.05
CA ALA A 16 8.11 4.94 -7.62
C ALA A 16 7.84 3.82 -6.61
N ALA A 17 6.55 3.51 -6.41
CA ALA A 17 6.10 2.36 -5.65
C ALA A 17 6.05 1.11 -6.53
N GLN A 18 6.54 -0.01 -6.00
CA GLN A 18 6.48 -1.33 -6.62
C GLN A 18 5.91 -2.33 -5.62
N VAL A 19 5.07 -3.25 -6.09
CA VAL A 19 4.35 -4.17 -5.21
C VAL A 19 4.60 -5.61 -5.65
N LYS A 20 4.81 -6.48 -4.66
CA LYS A 20 4.84 -7.94 -4.82
C LYS A 20 3.87 -8.57 -3.84
N ALA A 21 3.16 -9.58 -4.30
CA ALA A 21 2.34 -10.44 -3.46
C ALA A 21 3.05 -11.77 -3.25
N LYS A 22 3.12 -12.23 -1.99
CA LYS A 22 3.70 -13.52 -1.61
C LYS A 22 2.60 -14.42 -1.09
N VAL A 23 2.47 -15.60 -1.69
CA VAL A 23 1.42 -16.58 -1.40
C VAL A 23 1.99 -17.98 -1.56
N PHE A 24 1.89 -18.81 -0.52
CA PHE A 24 2.34 -20.21 -0.56
C PHE A 24 3.76 -20.40 -1.15
N GLY A 25 4.70 -19.53 -0.76
CA GLY A 25 6.08 -19.54 -1.25
C GLY A 25 6.30 -18.96 -2.66
N LEU A 26 5.22 -18.65 -3.40
CA LEU A 26 5.29 -17.94 -4.67
C LEU A 26 5.38 -16.43 -4.42
N THR A 27 6.20 -15.74 -5.22
CA THR A 27 6.26 -14.28 -5.25
C THR A 27 5.81 -13.79 -6.62
N VAL A 28 4.72 -13.03 -6.66
CA VAL A 28 4.09 -12.56 -7.90
C VAL A 28 4.17 -11.04 -7.95
N PRO A 29 4.59 -10.43 -9.07
CA PRO A 29 4.54 -8.97 -9.21
C PRO A 29 3.09 -8.49 -9.25
N TYR A 30 2.80 -7.38 -8.57
CA TYR A 30 1.51 -6.71 -8.62
C TYR A 30 1.69 -5.35 -9.30
N PRO A 31 1.44 -5.24 -10.63
CA PRO A 31 1.65 -4.00 -11.34
C PRO A 31 0.66 -2.93 -10.88
N LEU A 32 1.17 -1.74 -10.56
CA LEU A 32 0.34 -0.61 -10.18
C LEU A 32 0.01 0.25 -11.41
N PRO A 33 -1.19 0.86 -11.47
CA PRO A 33 -1.45 1.95 -12.39
C PRO A 33 -0.42 3.07 -12.20
N GLN A 34 0.02 3.71 -13.27
CA GLN A 34 1.08 4.72 -13.21
C GLN A 34 0.77 5.85 -12.22
N HIS A 35 -0.48 6.31 -12.17
CA HIS A 35 -0.91 7.36 -11.25
C HIS A 35 -0.89 6.93 -9.78
N VAL A 36 -0.93 5.62 -9.46
CA VAL A 36 -0.74 5.12 -8.09
C VAL A 36 0.74 4.93 -7.83
N ALA A 37 1.48 4.37 -8.79
CA ALA A 37 2.90 4.07 -8.68
C ALA A 37 3.76 5.33 -8.45
N ASP A 38 3.35 6.48 -8.99
CA ASP A 38 4.00 7.76 -8.74
C ASP A 38 3.69 8.27 -7.32
N VAL A 39 4.64 8.06 -6.41
CA VAL A 39 4.47 8.42 -4.99
C VAL A 39 4.41 9.94 -4.81
N CYS A 40 5.20 10.70 -5.56
CA CYS A 40 5.27 12.16 -5.43
C CYS A 40 3.92 12.83 -5.70
N SER A 41 3.16 12.31 -6.67
CA SER A 41 1.82 12.81 -7.00
C SER A 41 0.72 12.38 -6.02
N ASN A 42 1.04 11.54 -5.03
CA ASN A 42 0.09 10.98 -4.06
C ASN A 42 0.53 11.21 -2.61
N LEU A 43 1.42 12.18 -2.38
CA LEU A 43 1.77 12.61 -1.04
C LEU A 43 0.60 13.36 -0.40
N MET A 44 0.41 13.13 0.89
CA MET A 44 -0.60 13.80 1.70
C MET A 44 -0.04 15.07 2.34
N TYR A 45 -0.93 15.88 2.91
CA TYR A 45 -0.58 17.05 3.73
C TYR A 45 0.28 18.08 3.00
N GLU A 46 0.01 18.27 1.70
CA GLU A 46 0.70 19.24 0.83
C GLU A 46 2.21 19.00 0.67
N ALA A 47 2.70 17.83 1.12
CA ALA A 47 4.07 17.42 0.85
C ALA A 47 4.26 17.21 -0.65
N MET A 48 5.43 17.60 -1.16
CA MET A 48 5.75 17.55 -2.58
C MET A 48 7.22 17.20 -2.78
N CYS A 49 7.53 16.48 -3.85
CA CYS A 49 8.92 16.27 -4.23
C CYS A 49 9.55 17.60 -4.71
N PRO A 50 10.87 17.84 -4.47
CA PRO A 50 11.83 16.88 -3.92
C PRO A 50 11.72 16.66 -2.41
N ILE A 51 11.83 15.39 -1.99
CA ILE A 51 11.94 15.03 -0.57
C ILE A 51 13.39 15.22 -0.10
N TYR A 52 13.56 15.76 1.10
CA TYR A 52 14.86 15.98 1.73
C TYR A 52 15.17 14.95 2.82
N LYS A 53 16.45 14.86 3.18
CA LYS A 53 16.88 13.93 4.24
C LYS A 53 16.14 14.29 5.54
N THR A 54 15.67 13.28 6.26
CA THR A 54 14.92 13.40 7.53
C THR A 54 13.51 13.99 7.43
N GLU A 55 13.05 14.35 6.24
CA GLU A 55 11.66 14.76 6.03
C GLU A 55 10.73 13.53 6.17
N ASP A 56 9.76 13.61 7.07
CA ASP A 56 8.73 12.58 7.26
C ASP A 56 7.52 12.92 6.39
N VAL A 57 7.15 12.00 5.50
CA VAL A 57 6.08 12.19 4.53
C VAL A 57 5.16 10.99 4.49
N VAL A 58 3.93 11.24 4.06
CA VAL A 58 2.87 10.25 4.01
C VAL A 58 2.40 10.06 2.59
N TYR A 59 2.57 8.84 2.08
CA TYR A 59 2.05 8.42 0.79
C TYR A 59 0.66 7.79 0.96
N GLN A 60 -0.33 8.35 0.25
CA GLN A 60 -1.67 7.78 0.15
C GLN A 60 -1.66 6.61 -0.85
N PHE A 61 -1.37 5.41 -0.36
CA PHE A 61 -1.36 4.22 -1.18
C PHE A 61 -2.76 3.64 -1.37
N ASN A 62 -3.34 3.85 -2.55
CA ASN A 62 -4.63 3.29 -2.94
C ASN A 62 -4.44 1.96 -3.67
N PHE A 63 -4.49 0.88 -2.88
CA PHE A 63 -4.38 -0.49 -3.36
C PHE A 63 -5.78 -1.04 -3.69
N PHE A 64 -6.02 -1.37 -4.95
CA PHE A 64 -7.24 -2.05 -5.39
C PHE A 64 -7.01 -3.54 -5.36
N VAL A 65 -7.99 -4.32 -4.88
CA VAL A 65 -7.98 -5.79 -4.98
C VAL A 65 -9.03 -6.18 -6.00
N GLU A 66 -8.60 -6.78 -7.11
CA GLU A 66 -9.51 -7.25 -8.14
C GLU A 66 -10.33 -8.46 -7.67
N THR A 67 -11.55 -8.58 -8.19
CA THR A 67 -12.50 -9.65 -7.81
C THR A 67 -12.04 -11.04 -8.24
N ILE A 68 -11.08 -11.12 -9.16
CA ILE A 68 -10.50 -12.39 -9.62
C ILE A 68 -9.58 -13.02 -8.57
N PHE A 69 -9.10 -12.24 -7.59
CA PHE A 69 -8.21 -12.78 -6.56
C PHE A 69 -9.01 -13.63 -5.56
N PRO A 70 -8.55 -14.87 -5.28
CA PRO A 70 -9.24 -15.78 -4.37
C PRO A 70 -9.12 -15.31 -2.91
N GLU A 71 -10.00 -15.81 -2.05
CA GLU A 71 -9.95 -15.54 -0.62
C GLU A 71 -8.85 -16.32 0.10
N ILE A 72 -7.64 -15.75 0.12
CA ILE A 72 -6.47 -16.39 0.73
C ILE A 72 -5.63 -15.38 1.53
N PRO A 73 -4.84 -15.83 2.51
CA PRO A 73 -3.81 -15.01 3.13
C PRO A 73 -2.71 -14.68 2.11
N VAL A 74 -2.25 -13.44 2.11
CA VAL A 74 -1.22 -12.92 1.22
C VAL A 74 -0.30 -11.99 2.02
N THR A 75 1.00 -12.09 1.83
CA THR A 75 1.94 -11.06 2.30
C THR A 75 2.20 -10.09 1.15
N VAL A 76 1.86 -8.82 1.34
CA VAL A 76 2.10 -7.76 0.36
C VAL A 76 3.37 -7.01 0.73
N GLU A 77 4.32 -6.97 -0.19
CA GLU A 77 5.57 -6.22 -0.08
C GLU A 77 5.50 -4.98 -0.97
N ILE A 78 5.69 -3.79 -0.39
CA ILE A 78 5.71 -2.50 -1.09
C ILE A 78 7.11 -1.90 -0.97
N SER A 79 7.77 -1.70 -2.11
CA SER A 79 9.08 -1.03 -2.20
C SER A 79 8.92 0.37 -2.77
N LEU A 80 9.52 1.37 -2.12
CA LEU A 80 9.62 2.74 -2.62
C LEU A 80 11.04 2.95 -3.16
N THR A 81 11.14 3.36 -4.42
CA THR A 81 12.44 3.49 -5.11
C THR A 81 12.61 4.86 -5.75
N GLY A 82 13.80 5.45 -5.64
CA GLY A 82 14.11 6.73 -6.30
C GLY A 82 14.54 6.56 -7.77
N ASN A 83 14.81 7.66 -8.46
CA ASN A 83 15.27 7.70 -9.87
C ASN A 83 16.46 6.78 -10.18
N SER A 84 17.40 6.62 -9.25
CA SER A 84 18.59 5.76 -9.40
C SER A 84 18.32 4.28 -9.09
N ARG A 85 17.03 3.89 -8.95
CA ARG A 85 16.59 2.57 -8.45
C ARG A 85 17.08 2.24 -7.04
N GLU A 86 17.50 3.24 -6.29
CA GLU A 86 17.84 3.09 -4.88
C GLU A 86 16.58 2.81 -4.06
N LEU A 87 16.69 1.90 -3.09
CA LEU A 87 15.61 1.62 -2.16
C LEU A 87 15.54 2.72 -1.10
N ILE A 88 14.38 3.37 -1.00
CA ILE A 88 14.11 4.40 0.02
C ILE A 88 13.50 3.74 1.25
N ALA A 89 12.48 2.91 1.03
CA ALA A 89 11.81 2.15 2.09
C ALA A 89 11.19 0.87 1.50
N CYS A 90 11.04 -0.14 2.34
CA CYS A 90 10.34 -1.38 1.99
C CYS A 90 9.45 -1.79 3.17
N PHE A 91 8.18 -2.07 2.87
CA PHE A 91 7.17 -2.44 3.86
C PHE A 91 6.59 -3.80 3.48
N SER A 92 6.27 -4.59 4.50
CA SER A 92 5.56 -5.87 4.33
C SER A 92 4.34 -5.86 5.23
N CYS A 93 3.18 -6.26 4.70
CA CYS A 93 1.97 -6.44 5.49
C CYS A 93 1.26 -7.74 5.10
N ASP A 94 0.77 -8.44 6.12
CA ASP A 94 -0.06 -9.62 5.91
C ASP A 94 -1.52 -9.19 5.78
N ILE A 95 -2.16 -9.60 4.70
CA ILE A 95 -3.56 -9.34 4.41
C ILE A 95 -4.29 -10.65 4.18
N LYS A 96 -5.61 -10.62 4.35
CA LYS A 96 -6.51 -11.68 3.88
C LYS A 96 -7.40 -11.11 2.80
N VAL A 97 -7.33 -11.67 1.60
CA VAL A 97 -8.24 -11.29 0.52
C VAL A 97 -9.63 -11.80 0.89
N LYS A 98 -10.64 -10.95 0.68
CA LYS A 98 -12.04 -11.22 0.98
C LYS A 98 -12.87 -10.89 -0.26
N SER A 99 -13.75 -11.81 -0.67
CA SER A 99 -14.67 -11.54 -1.77
C SER A 99 -15.70 -10.51 -1.36
N LYS A 100 -16.35 -9.91 -2.36
CA LYS A 100 -17.47 -9.00 -2.14
C LYS A 100 -18.57 -9.63 -1.28
N ARG A 101 -18.88 -10.91 -1.51
CA ARG A 101 -19.91 -11.66 -0.76
C ARG A 101 -19.56 -11.74 0.72
N THR A 102 -18.31 -12.14 1.03
CA THR A 102 -17.85 -12.26 2.41
C THR A 102 -17.81 -10.91 3.11
N ARG A 103 -17.32 -9.86 2.43
CA ARG A 103 -17.34 -8.48 2.99
C ARG A 103 -18.74 -7.96 3.26
N MET A 104 -19.71 -8.27 2.39
CA MET A 104 -21.10 -7.87 2.59
C MET A 104 -21.74 -8.60 3.77
N ALA A 105 -21.48 -9.90 3.93
CA ALA A 105 -21.94 -10.66 5.09
C ALA A 105 -21.35 -10.10 6.40
N GLU A 106 -20.04 -9.86 6.46
CA GLU A 106 -19.38 -9.32 7.66
C GLU A 106 -19.89 -7.92 8.03
N ASN A 107 -20.08 -7.01 7.06
CA ASN A 107 -20.56 -5.65 7.33
C ASN A 107 -22.03 -5.57 7.78
N GLN A 108 -22.85 -6.59 7.55
CA GLN A 108 -24.23 -6.63 8.05
C GLN A 108 -24.35 -7.14 9.49
N LEU A 109 -23.23 -7.57 10.10
CA LEU A 109 -23.15 -8.12 11.45
C LEU A 109 -22.50 -7.17 12.48
N GLU A 110 -22.35 -5.87 12.17
CA GLU A 110 -21.76 -4.89 13.10
C GLU A 110 -22.77 -4.38 14.18
N PRO A 111 -22.30 -3.96 15.37
CA PRO A 111 -22.67 -4.50 16.69
C PRO A 111 -23.88 -3.86 17.40
N SER A 112 -25.00 -3.62 16.71
CA SER A 112 -26.24 -3.15 17.37
C SER A 112 -27.16 -4.27 17.88
N GLU A 113 -26.88 -5.54 17.56
CA GLU A 113 -27.65 -6.70 18.05
C GLU A 113 -27.03 -7.35 19.32
N LEU A 114 -25.99 -6.75 19.88
CA LEU A 114 -25.34 -7.19 21.15
C LEU A 114 -25.78 -6.37 22.37
N LEU A 115 -26.81 -5.55 22.22
CA LEU A 115 -27.55 -4.98 23.33
C LEU A 115 -29.00 -5.44 23.19
N ILE A 116 -29.41 -6.40 24.01
CA ILE A 116 -30.61 -6.41 24.87
C ILE A 116 -30.71 -7.82 25.51
N ASP A 117 -30.63 -7.80 26.84
CA ASP A 117 -30.93 -8.81 27.89
C ASP A 117 -30.08 -10.10 28.03
#